data_AF-A0A923KWH0-F1
#
_entry.id   AF-A0A923KWH0-F1
#
_cell.length_a   1.000
_cell.length_b   1.000
_cell.length_c   1.000
_cell.angle_alpha   90.00
_cell.angle_beta   90.00
_cell.angle_gamma   90.00
#
_symmetry.space_group_name_H-M   'P 1'
#
loop_
_entity.id
_entity.type
_entity.pdbx_description
1 polymer ?
#
loop_
_entity_poly.entity_id
_entity_poly.type
_entity_poly.pdbx_seq_one_letter_code
_entity_poly.pdbx_strand_id
1 'polypeptide(L)'
;MTIIETTSFLEKVKGIYQRISTSEAAVETWQELLCDISYEKAFKAYYQYLKNNENHDPKPGDILKIARSIYEPIPEFERVECEKCRGTGIITLVYRDKREAVGACTCENGLAHPGLPVIQLPSYNFDEFGRVKYD
;
A
#
# COMPACT_ATOMS: atom_id res chain seq x y z
N MET A 1 -4.79 -6.21 11.00
CA MET A 1 -6.07 -6.97 11.11
C MET A 1 -6.41 -7.29 12.56
N THR A 2 -7.69 -7.41 12.90
CA THR A 2 -8.16 -7.94 14.19
C THR A 2 -7.97 -9.46 14.27
N ILE A 3 -8.08 -10.04 15.48
CA ILE A 3 -8.08 -11.50 15.68
C ILE A 3 -9.18 -12.16 14.83
N ILE A 4 -10.40 -11.60 14.88
CA ILE A 4 -11.56 -12.13 14.14
C ILE A 4 -11.30 -12.13 12.63
N GLU A 5 -10.78 -11.02 12.10
CA GLU A 5 -10.41 -10.91 10.68
C GLU A 5 -9.32 -11.91 10.29
N THR A 6 -8.31 -12.09 11.15
CA THR A 6 -7.20 -13.01 10.90
C THR A 6 -7.68 -14.46 10.89
N THR A 7 -8.53 -14.85 11.84
CA THR A 7 -9.16 -16.17 11.87
C THR A 7 -9.99 -16.40 10.61
N SER A 8 -10.84 -15.44 10.23
CA SER A 8 -11.66 -15.54 9.02
C SER A 8 -10.81 -15.66 7.75
N PHE A 9 -9.70 -14.93 7.69
CA PHE A 9 -8.74 -15.01 6.60
C PHE A 9 -8.11 -16.41 6.53
N LEU A 10 -7.59 -16.93 7.65
CA LEU A 10 -6.97 -18.26 7.68
C LEU A 10 -7.92 -19.40 7.33
N GLU A 11 -9.18 -19.34 7.76
CA GLU A 11 -10.20 -20.32 7.36
C GLU A 11 -10.44 -20.31 5.83
N LYS A 12 -10.41 -19.14 5.20
CA LYS A 12 -10.49 -19.03 3.72
C LYS A 12 -9.27 -19.60 3.03
N VAL A 13 -8.07 -19.35 3.56
CA VAL A 13 -6.83 -19.91 3.01
C VAL A 13 -6.83 -21.43 3.15
N LYS A 14 -7.23 -21.95 4.31
CA LYS A 14 -7.31 -23.39 4.63
C LYS A 14 -8.26 -24.15 3.72
N GLY A 15 -9.33 -23.49 3.23
CA GLY A 15 -10.23 -24.05 2.23
C GLY A 15 -9.53 -24.55 0.96
N ILE A 16 -8.41 -23.93 0.58
CA ILE A 16 -7.56 -24.37 -0.55
C ILE A 16 -6.33 -25.14 -0.03
N TYR A 17 -5.67 -24.62 1.01
CA TYR A 17 -4.44 -25.17 1.58
C TYR A 17 -4.71 -25.85 2.91
N GLN A 18 -5.13 -27.12 2.88
CA GLN A 18 -5.60 -27.87 4.06
C GLN A 18 -4.57 -27.99 5.21
N ARG A 19 -3.28 -27.75 4.92
CA ARG A 19 -2.18 -27.77 5.90
C ARG A 19 -2.06 -26.48 6.72
N ILE A 20 -2.77 -25.43 6.34
CA ILE A 20 -2.79 -24.17 7.09
C ILE A 20 -3.48 -24.40 8.44
N SER A 21 -2.75 -24.09 9.51
CA SER A 21 -3.29 -24.15 10.87
C SER A 21 -4.19 -22.94 11.15
N THR A 22 -5.30 -23.21 11.83
CA THR A 22 -6.20 -22.19 12.40
C THR A 22 -6.19 -22.23 13.93
N SER A 23 -5.14 -22.81 14.52
CA SER A 23 -4.89 -22.77 15.97
C SER A 23 -4.63 -21.34 16.45
N GLU A 24 -4.90 -21.07 17.72
CA GLU A 24 -4.68 -19.77 18.35
C GLU A 24 -3.27 -19.22 18.10
N ALA A 25 -2.22 -20.01 18.35
CA ALA A 25 -0.84 -19.61 18.07
C ALA A 25 -0.58 -19.26 16.59
N ALA A 26 -1.27 -19.92 15.65
CA ALA A 26 -1.12 -19.60 14.22
C ALA A 26 -1.84 -18.29 13.90
N VAL A 27 -3.05 -18.09 14.43
CA VAL A 27 -3.80 -16.84 14.29
C VAL A 27 -2.98 -15.67 14.84
N GLU A 28 -2.43 -15.79 16.04
CA GLU A 28 -1.58 -14.75 16.65
C GLU A 28 -0.35 -14.43 15.80
N THR A 29 0.36 -15.45 15.31
CA THR A 29 1.54 -15.27 14.45
C THR A 29 1.19 -14.52 13.16
N TRP A 30 0.08 -14.88 12.51
CA TRP A 30 -0.38 -14.21 11.30
C TRP A 30 -0.86 -12.79 11.58
N GLN A 31 -1.53 -12.57 12.71
CA GLN A 31 -2.01 -11.26 13.11
C GLN A 31 -0.83 -10.31 13.37
N GLU A 32 0.20 -10.78 14.06
CA GLU A 32 1.40 -10.01 14.37
C GLU A 32 2.15 -9.61 13.09
N LEU A 33 2.36 -10.55 12.16
CA LEU A 33 3.10 -10.29 10.92
C LEU A 33 2.32 -9.45 9.91
N LEU A 34 0.98 -9.45 9.99
CA LEU A 34 0.09 -8.68 9.12
C LEU A 34 -0.61 -7.54 9.89
N CYS A 35 0.01 -7.05 10.96
CA CYS A 35 -0.58 -6.05 11.86
C CYS A 35 -0.97 -4.76 11.11
N ASP A 36 -0.10 -4.28 10.22
CA ASP A 36 -0.28 -3.07 9.40
C ASP A 36 -1.07 -3.30 8.10
N ILE A 37 -1.52 -4.54 7.86
CA ILE A 37 -2.26 -4.89 6.65
C ILE A 37 -3.76 -4.94 6.99
N SER A 38 -4.59 -4.31 6.15
CA SER A 38 -6.04 -4.42 6.24
C SER A 38 -6.50 -5.79 5.76
N TYR A 39 -7.64 -6.27 6.26
CA TYR A 39 -8.20 -7.55 5.82
C TYR A 39 -8.42 -7.61 4.31
N GLU A 40 -8.95 -6.53 3.72
CA GLU A 40 -9.17 -6.44 2.28
C GLU A 40 -7.86 -6.55 1.49
N LYS A 41 -6.81 -5.86 1.95
CA LYS A 41 -5.49 -5.89 1.30
C LYS A 41 -4.83 -7.26 1.42
N ALA A 42 -4.92 -7.92 2.58
CA ALA A 42 -4.46 -9.29 2.78
C ALA A 42 -5.20 -10.27 1.85
N PHE A 43 -6.52 -10.09 1.67
CA PHE A 43 -7.33 -10.93 0.80
C PHE A 43 -6.99 -10.72 -0.69
N LYS A 44 -6.76 -9.48 -1.13
CA LYS A 44 -6.26 -9.19 -2.49
C LYS A 44 -4.87 -9.81 -2.72
N ALA A 45 -3.98 -9.72 -1.74
CA ALA A 45 -2.66 -10.33 -1.79
C ALA A 45 -2.73 -11.86 -1.91
N TYR A 46 -3.63 -12.48 -1.15
CA TYR A 46 -3.90 -13.91 -1.27
C TYR A 46 -4.41 -14.31 -2.66
N TYR A 47 -5.33 -13.56 -3.27
CA TYR A 47 -5.75 -13.84 -4.64
C TYR A 47 -4.62 -13.71 -5.66
N GLN A 48 -3.73 -12.74 -5.48
CA GLN A 48 -2.53 -12.62 -6.33
C GLN A 48 -1.56 -13.78 -6.11
N TYR A 49 -1.39 -14.24 -4.86
CA TYR A 49 -0.60 -15.44 -4.55
C TYR A 49 -1.12 -16.66 -5.34
N LEU A 50 -2.44 -16.87 -5.34
CA LEU A 50 -3.08 -17.95 -6.12
C LEU A 50 -2.82 -17.81 -7.62
N LYS A 51 -2.85 -16.59 -8.17
CA LYS A 51 -2.60 -16.33 -9.59
C LYS A 51 -1.14 -16.57 -10.00
N ASN A 52 -0.20 -16.32 -9.09
CA ASN A 52 1.23 -16.50 -9.34
C ASN A 52 1.65 -17.98 -9.34
N ASN A 53 0.74 -18.90 -9.02
CA ASN A 53 0.94 -20.35 -9.07
C ASN A 53 2.17 -20.83 -8.27
N GLU A 54 2.33 -20.28 -7.07
CA GLU A 54 3.38 -20.64 -6.12
C GLU A 54 3.23 -22.11 -5.67
N ASN A 55 4.33 -22.85 -5.57
CA ASN A 55 4.33 -24.31 -5.36
C ASN A 55 4.31 -24.73 -3.87
N HIS A 56 3.88 -23.87 -2.96
CA HIS A 56 3.86 -24.19 -1.53
C HIS A 56 2.65 -23.59 -0.83
N ASP A 57 2.45 -23.99 0.43
CA ASP A 57 1.41 -23.40 1.27
C ASP A 57 1.78 -21.92 1.56
N PRO A 58 0.83 -20.98 1.48
CA PRO A 58 1.10 -19.57 1.72
C PRO A 58 1.51 -19.34 3.17
N LYS A 59 2.62 -18.63 3.37
CA LYS A 59 3.09 -18.16 4.66
C LYS A 59 2.68 -16.70 4.85
N PRO A 60 2.60 -16.20 6.10
CA PRO A 60 2.28 -14.79 6.34
C PRO A 60 3.25 -13.84 5.63
N GLY A 61 4.52 -14.23 5.50
CA GLY A 61 5.53 -13.47 4.76
C GLY A 61 5.25 -13.33 3.26
N ASP A 62 4.68 -14.35 2.62
CA ASP A 62 4.34 -14.29 1.19
C ASP A 62 3.19 -13.32 0.95
N ILE A 63 2.17 -13.41 1.81
CA ILE A 63 1.02 -12.51 1.78
C ILE A 63 1.48 -11.07 2.08
N LEU A 64 2.35 -10.87 3.06
CA LEU A 64 2.91 -9.55 3.38
C LEU A 64 3.70 -8.96 2.20
N LYS A 65 4.55 -9.77 1.56
CA LYS A 65 5.35 -9.35 0.40
C LYS A 65 4.46 -8.88 -0.74
N ILE A 66 3.43 -9.67 -1.08
CA ILE A 66 2.48 -9.31 -2.14
C ILE A 66 1.64 -8.10 -1.73
N ALA A 67 1.13 -8.07 -0.50
CA ALA A 67 0.35 -6.95 0.02
C ALA A 67 1.12 -5.63 -0.12
N ARG A 68 2.40 -5.60 0.24
CA ARG A 68 3.26 -4.41 0.08
C ARG A 68 3.45 -3.95 -1.36
N SER A 69 3.26 -4.83 -2.34
CA SER A 69 3.32 -4.50 -3.78
C SER A 69 1.99 -3.99 -4.34
N ILE A 70 0.87 -4.22 -3.64
CA ILE A 70 -0.44 -3.74 -4.05
C ILE A 70 -0.50 -2.24 -3.82
N TYR A 71 -0.62 -1.49 -4.91
CA TYR A 71 -0.90 -0.06 -4.88
C TYR A 71 -2.20 0.20 -4.11
N GLU A 72 -2.14 1.08 -3.12
CA GLU A 72 -3.32 1.63 -2.48
C GLU A 72 -3.47 3.09 -2.91
N PRO A 73 -4.64 3.49 -3.45
CA PRO A 73 -4.89 4.89 -3.71
C PRO A 73 -4.82 5.65 -2.38
N ILE A 74 -4.12 6.77 -2.43
CA ILE A 74 -3.96 7.67 -1.28
C ILE A 74 -5.35 8.19 -0.90
N PRO A 75 -5.86 7.88 0.31
CA PRO A 75 -7.25 8.17 0.66
C PRO A 75 -7.47 9.65 0.91
N GLU A 76 -6.46 10.38 1.38
CA GLU A 76 -6.57 11.78 1.76
C GLU A 76 -5.32 12.54 1.31
N PHE A 77 -5.58 13.64 0.62
CA PHE A 77 -4.57 14.62 0.23
C PHE A 77 -4.77 15.85 1.11
N GLU A 78 -3.79 16.17 1.95
CA GLU A 78 -3.79 17.47 2.62
C GLU A 78 -3.13 18.49 1.70
N ARG A 79 -3.86 19.55 1.36
CA ARG A 79 -3.32 20.69 0.62
C ARG A 79 -2.72 21.66 1.63
N VAL A 80 -1.40 21.80 1.62
CA VAL A 80 -0.70 22.80 2.42
C VAL A 80 -0.26 23.95 1.52
N GLU A 81 -0.47 25.18 1.99
CA GLU A 81 -0.01 26.38 1.31
C GLU A 81 1.53 26.45 1.36
N CYS A 82 2.17 26.54 0.20
CA CYS A 82 3.60 26.81 0.15
C CYS A 82 3.85 28.28 0.53
N GLU A 83 4.62 28.53 1.60
CA GLU A 83 4.93 29.88 2.10
C GLU A 83 5.64 30.77 1.06
N LYS A 84 6.42 30.17 0.15
CA LYS A 84 7.18 30.89 -0.88
C LYS A 84 6.30 31.41 -2.02
N CYS A 85 5.30 30.62 -2.45
CA CYS A 85 4.39 31.01 -3.53
C CYS A 85 2.95 31.28 -3.05
N ARG A 86 2.74 31.36 -1.73
CA ARG A 86 1.45 31.60 -1.06
C ARG A 86 0.31 30.74 -1.61
N GLY A 87 0.56 29.44 -1.73
CA GLY A 87 -0.46 28.48 -2.20
C GLY A 87 -0.63 28.36 -3.73
N THR A 88 0.11 29.12 -4.55
CA THR A 88 0.08 28.97 -6.03
C THR A 88 0.63 27.61 -6.51
N GLY A 89 1.60 27.06 -5.77
CA GLY A 89 2.11 25.70 -5.90
C GLY A 89 1.61 24.89 -4.70
N ILE A 90 0.75 23.93 -4.97
CA ILE A 90 0.07 23.13 -3.96
C ILE A 90 1.05 22.07 -3.45
N ILE A 91 1.24 22.00 -2.12
CA ILE A 91 1.93 20.88 -1.50
C ILE A 91 0.87 19.87 -1.11
N THR A 92 0.99 18.67 -1.65
CA THR A 92 0.12 17.55 -1.32
C THR A 92 0.85 16.66 -0.32
N LEU A 93 0.34 16.54 0.91
CA LEU A 93 0.82 15.59 1.90
C LEU A 93 -0.03 14.31 1.85
N VAL A 94 0.64 13.16 1.98
CA VAL A 94 0.08 11.83 1.81
C VAL A 94 0.40 11.02 3.06
N TYR A 95 -0.62 10.46 3.72
CA TYR A 95 -0.40 9.64 4.93
C TYR A 95 -1.22 8.35 4.97
N ARG A 96 -0.54 7.27 5.38
CA ARG A 96 -0.99 6.30 6.41
C ARG A 96 0.15 5.48 7.04
N ASP A 97 1.35 5.53 6.48
CA ASP A 97 2.51 4.67 6.84
C ASP A 97 3.83 5.45 7.01
N LYS A 98 3.76 6.77 7.26
CA LYS A 98 4.91 7.69 7.32
C LYS A 98 5.71 7.80 6.01
N ARG A 99 5.16 7.39 4.86
CA ARG A 99 5.75 7.71 3.55
C ARG A 99 5.23 9.04 3.08
N GLU A 100 6.00 10.08 3.37
CA GLU A 100 5.80 11.43 2.85
C GLU A 100 6.01 11.41 1.33
N ALA A 101 4.97 11.69 0.54
CA ALA A 101 5.11 12.03 -0.87
C ALA A 101 4.82 13.52 -1.02
N VAL A 102 5.77 14.28 -1.57
CA VAL A 102 5.60 15.72 -1.85
C VAL A 102 5.11 15.88 -3.28
N GLY A 103 3.89 16.43 -3.43
CA GLY A 103 3.45 17.03 -4.68
C GLY A 103 4.32 18.25 -5.02
N ALA A 104 4.76 18.36 -6.28
CA ALA A 104 5.67 19.41 -6.73
C ALA A 104 5.03 20.81 -6.66
N CYS A 105 5.77 21.78 -6.10
CA CYS A 105 5.44 23.20 -6.17
C CYS A 105 6.03 23.80 -7.46
N THR A 106 5.24 24.62 -8.18
CA THR A 106 5.62 25.27 -9.44
C THR A 106 6.43 26.56 -9.30
N CYS A 107 6.89 26.93 -8.09
CA CYS A 107 7.76 28.09 -7.92
C CYS A 107 9.14 27.84 -8.56
N GLU A 108 9.84 28.91 -8.98
CA GLU A 108 11.16 28.87 -9.67
C GLU A 108 12.24 28.05 -8.94
N ASN A 109 11.99 27.65 -7.69
CA ASN A 109 12.92 26.83 -6.95
C ASN A 109 12.63 25.33 -6.98
N GLY A 110 11.43 24.82 -7.27
CA GLY A 110 11.16 23.36 -7.38
C GLY A 110 11.78 22.47 -6.28
N LEU A 111 12.21 23.06 -5.16
CA LEU A 111 13.18 22.46 -4.26
C LEU A 111 12.36 21.67 -3.25
N ALA A 112 12.52 20.35 -3.30
CA ALA A 112 12.08 19.46 -2.25
C ALA A 112 12.49 20.05 -0.89
N HIS A 113 11.55 20.11 0.04
CA HIS A 113 11.82 20.64 1.37
C HIS A 113 12.97 19.83 2.01
N PRO A 114 14.01 20.47 2.57
CA PRO A 114 15.10 19.76 3.23
C PRO A 114 14.56 18.90 4.37
N GLY A 115 14.99 17.63 4.44
CA GLY A 115 14.60 16.67 5.49
C GLY A 115 13.49 15.68 5.11
N LEU A 116 12.86 15.82 3.93
CA LEU A 116 11.83 14.88 3.46
C LEU A 116 12.42 13.87 2.45
N PRO A 117 12.05 12.58 2.50
CA PRO A 117 12.52 11.59 1.52
C PRO A 117 11.92 11.88 0.14
N VAL A 118 12.79 11.97 -0.86
CA VAL A 118 12.40 12.10 -2.27
C VAL A 118 11.90 10.74 -2.76
N ILE A 119 10.64 10.63 -3.15
CA ILE A 119 10.09 9.45 -3.84
C ILE A 119 9.95 9.77 -5.32
N GLN A 120 10.59 8.97 -6.16
CA GLN A 120 10.47 9.05 -7.61
C GLN A 120 9.16 8.35 -8.01
N LEU A 121 8.12 9.12 -8.34
CA LEU A 121 6.91 8.56 -8.92
C LEU A 121 7.20 8.05 -10.35
N PRO A 122 6.54 6.98 -10.80
CA PRO A 122 6.59 6.57 -12.20
C PRO A 122 6.19 7.75 -13.10
N SER A 123 6.92 7.95 -14.19
CA SER A 123 6.55 8.95 -15.20
C SER A 123 5.21 8.57 -15.82
N TYR A 124 4.20 9.41 -15.66
CA TYR A 124 2.92 9.27 -16.34
C TYR A 124 2.92 10.15 -17.59
N ASN A 125 2.58 9.57 -18.74
CA ASN A 125 2.31 10.32 -19.95
C ASN A 125 0.85 10.78 -19.92
N PHE A 126 0.59 12.02 -20.34
CA PHE A 126 -0.78 12.52 -20.53
C PHE A 126 -1.15 12.47 -22.01
N ASP A 127 -2.40 12.13 -22.31
CA ASP A 127 -2.94 12.35 -23.65
C ASP A 127 -3.27 13.83 -23.90
N GLU A 128 -3.64 14.16 -25.14
CA GLU A 128 -4.03 15.51 -25.57
C GLU A 128 -5.26 16.08 -24.81
N PHE A 129 -5.93 15.24 -24.01
CA PHE A 129 -7.08 15.60 -23.18
C PHE A 129 -6.75 15.57 -21.68
N GLY A 130 -5.47 15.42 -21.30
CA GLY A 130 -5.01 15.46 -19.91
C GLY A 130 -5.28 14.19 -19.11
N ARG A 131 -5.54 13.05 -19.76
CA ARG A 131 -5.78 11.77 -19.08
C ARG A 131 -4.48 10.98 -18.95
N VAL A 132 -4.31 10.33 -17.80
CA VAL A 132 -3.13 9.50 -17.50
C VAL A 132 -3.12 8.27 -18.40
N LYS A 133 -2.03 8.09 -19.15
CA LYS A 133 -1.74 6.91 -19.96
C LYS A 133 -0.69 6.07 -19.23
N TYR A 134 -1.02 4.82 -18.96
CA TYR A 134 -0.06 3.81 -18.50
C TYR A 134 0.48 3.12 -19.76
N ASP A 135 1.81 3.05 -19.92
CA ASP A 135 2.45 2.28 -20.99
C ASP A 135 2.22 0.77 -20.80
#